data_AF-A0AAN5CSJ4-F1
#
_entry.id   AF-A0AAN5CSJ4-F1
#
_cell.length_a   1.000
_cell.length_b   1.000
_cell.length_c   1.000
_cell.angle_alpha   90.00
_cell.angle_beta   90.00
_cell.angle_gamma   90.00
#
_symmetry.space_group_name_H-M   'P 1'
#
loop_
_entity.id
_entity.type
_entity.pdbx_description
1 polymer ?
#
loop_
_entity_poly.entity_id
_entity_poly.type
_entity_poly.pdbx_seq_one_letter_code
_entity_poly.pdbx_strand_id
1 'polypeptide(L)'
;NVDWASIFVEMFSGRLNKLRISNFGHPKYLTRGAANMLKQRLPEVGKTIVFVSPCFGHFTGLSYEYNDYSIKVYPFSEMLRIKHVSRTSE
;
A
#
# COMPACT_ATOMS: atom_id res chain seq x y z
N ASN A 1 -11.65 15.86 3.41
CA ASN A 1 -11.12 14.48 3.50
C ASN A 1 -9.74 14.49 2.89
N VAL A 2 -8.70 14.04 3.57
CA VAL A 2 -7.31 14.13 3.09
C VAL A 2 -7.06 13.01 2.07
N ASP A 3 -6.45 13.33 0.93
CA ASP A 3 -6.05 12.33 -0.07
C ASP A 3 -4.72 11.67 0.32
N TRP A 4 -4.84 10.69 1.22
CA TRP A 4 -3.69 9.94 1.70
C TRP A 4 -2.98 9.13 0.59
N ALA A 5 -3.69 8.70 -0.46
CA ALA A 5 -3.08 7.92 -1.52
C ALA A 5 -2.04 8.76 -2.27
N SER A 6 -2.44 9.96 -2.73
CA SER A 6 -1.53 10.88 -3.43
C SER A 6 -0.33 11.28 -2.57
N ILE A 7 -0.55 11.56 -1.27
CA ILE A 7 0.52 11.90 -0.33
C ILE A 7 1.54 10.76 -0.22
N PHE A 8 1.09 9.50 -0.08
CA PHE A 8 2.02 8.38 -0.01
C PHE A 8 2.79 8.18 -1.32
N VAL A 9 2.13 8.32 -2.48
CA VAL A 9 2.81 8.24 -3.78
C VAL A 9 3.89 9.32 -3.90
N GLU A 10 3.59 10.56 -3.49
CA GLU A 10 4.57 11.66 -3.48
C GLU A 10 5.76 11.35 -2.56
N MET A 11 5.49 10.87 -1.34
CA MET A 11 6.55 10.47 -0.40
C MET A 11 7.50 9.42 -0.99
N PHE A 12 6.96 8.38 -1.63
CA PHE A 12 7.76 7.33 -2.29
C PHE A 12 8.44 7.80 -3.57
N SER A 13 7.87 8.76 -4.29
CA SER A 13 8.53 9.41 -5.44
C SER A 13 9.74 10.22 -5.01
N GLY A 14 9.72 10.77 -3.79
CA GLY A 14 10.85 11.43 -3.15
C GLY A 14 11.90 10.45 -2.62
N ARG A 15 12.32 10.63 -1.36
CA ARG A 15 13.39 9.84 -0.73
C ARG A 15 12.91 8.62 0.04
N LEU A 16 11.60 8.47 0.27
CA LEU A 16 11.08 7.37 1.08
C LEU A 16 11.22 6.05 0.33
N ASN A 17 11.62 5.00 1.05
CA ASN A 17 11.70 3.63 0.54
C ASN A 17 10.95 2.62 1.43
N LYS A 18 10.51 3.02 2.63
CA LYS A 18 9.77 2.16 3.54
C LYS A 18 8.82 2.99 4.38
N LEU A 19 7.57 2.54 4.47
CA LEU A 19 6.56 3.11 5.36
C LEU A 19 5.72 1.98 5.95
N ARG A 20 5.59 1.98 7.27
CA ARG A 20 4.65 1.12 7.99
C ARG A 20 3.80 1.98 8.92
N ILE A 21 2.50 2.00 8.67
CA ILE A 21 1.54 2.68 9.53
C ILE A 21 0.87 1.64 10.42
N SER A 22 0.76 1.94 11.71
CA SER A 22 0.14 1.07 12.72
C SER A 22 -1.00 1.84 13.40
N ASN A 23 -2.06 2.16 12.65
CA ASN A 23 -3.22 2.90 13.14
C ASN A 23 -4.50 2.06 13.01
N PHE A 24 -4.57 0.95 13.75
CA PHE A 24 -5.67 -0.01 13.68
C PHE A 24 -7.00 0.52 14.25
N GLY A 25 -6.97 1.55 15.11
CA GLY A 25 -8.18 2.17 15.66
C GLY A 25 -8.95 3.01 14.64
N HIS A 26 -8.30 3.44 13.56
CA HIS A 26 -8.88 4.36 12.58
C HIS A 26 -8.52 3.99 11.12
N PRO A 27 -8.78 2.77 10.63
CA PRO A 27 -8.35 2.32 9.29
C PRO A 27 -9.02 3.07 8.13
N LYS A 28 -10.10 3.81 8.41
CA LYS A 28 -10.93 4.52 7.45
C LYS A 28 -10.22 5.67 6.71
N TYR A 29 -9.04 6.11 7.16
CA TYR A 29 -8.25 7.10 6.41
C TYR A 29 -7.80 6.56 5.05
N LEU A 30 -7.63 5.23 4.93
CA LEU A 30 -7.28 4.58 3.67
C LEU A 30 -8.46 3.73 3.18
N THR A 31 -9.35 4.36 2.43
CA THR A 31 -10.52 3.69 1.84
C THR A 31 -10.11 2.71 0.74
N ARG A 32 -11.05 1.84 0.32
CA ARG A 32 -10.88 0.95 -0.85
C ARG A 32 -10.37 1.67 -2.09
N GLY A 33 -10.93 2.83 -2.41
CA GLY A 33 -10.54 3.61 -3.59
C GLY A 33 -9.09 4.07 -3.52
N ALA A 34 -8.71 4.64 -2.37
CA ALA A 34 -7.34 5.08 -2.10
C ALA A 34 -6.34 3.90 -2.12
N ALA A 35 -6.70 2.78 -1.51
CA ALA A 35 -5.89 1.56 -1.54
C ALA A 35 -5.73 0.99 -2.95
N ASN A 36 -6.78 0.98 -3.78
CA ASN A 36 -6.68 0.56 -5.18
C ASN A 36 -5.78 1.48 -6.00
N MET A 37 -5.82 2.79 -5.76
CA MET A 37 -4.89 3.73 -6.39
C MET A 37 -3.44 3.41 -6.00
N LEU A 38 -3.16 3.16 -4.71
CA LEU A 38 -1.82 2.80 -4.25
C LEU A 38 -1.32 1.49 -4.89
N LYS A 39 -2.19 0.49 -5.02
CA LYS A 39 -1.88 -0.79 -5.68
C LYS A 39 -1.42 -0.60 -7.13
N GLN A 40 -1.88 0.44 -7.83
CA GLN A 40 -1.50 0.76 -9.20
C GLN A 40 -0.27 1.68 -9.24
N ARG A 41 -0.29 2.77 -8.47
CA ARG A 41 0.70 3.85 -8.56
C ARG A 41 2.03 3.56 -7.88
N LEU A 42 2.02 2.88 -6.72
CA LEU A 42 3.27 2.61 -6.00
C LEU A 42 4.24 1.71 -6.79
N PRO A 43 3.77 0.66 -7.49
CA PRO A 43 4.61 -0.09 -8.41
C PRO A 43 5.19 0.73 -9.58
N GLU A 44 4.49 1.77 -10.05
CA GLU A 44 4.92 2.64 -11.15
C GLU A 44 6.06 3.60 -10.76
N VAL A 45 6.33 3.79 -9.46
CA VAL A 45 7.42 4.66 -8.97
C VAL A 45 8.81 4.10 -9.36
N GLY A 46 8.92 2.80 -9.66
CA GLY A 46 10.17 2.19 -10.13
C GLY A 46 11.27 2.12 -9.07
N LYS A 47 10.91 2.10 -7.78
CA LYS A 47 11.84 2.07 -6.64
C LYS A 47 11.60 0.86 -5.76
N THR A 48 12.67 0.32 -5.18
CA THR A 48 12.60 -0.79 -4.22
C THR A 48 11.93 -0.40 -2.90
N ILE A 49 10.60 -0.37 -2.86
CA ILE A 49 9.83 0.13 -1.71
C ILE A 49 9.16 -0.97 -0.87
N VAL A 50 8.82 -0.61 0.37
CA VAL A 50 7.96 -1.38 1.29
C VAL A 50 6.88 -0.47 1.84
N PHE A 51 5.62 -0.73 1.52
CA PHE A 51 4.46 -0.02 2.07
C PHE A 51 3.54 -0.99 2.80
N VAL A 52 3.20 -0.65 4.04
CA VAL A 52 2.31 -1.44 4.90
C VAL A 52 1.39 -0.50 5.65
N SER A 53 0.08 -0.68 5.50
CA SER A 53 -0.91 0.25 6.05
C SER A 53 -2.24 -0.43 6.34
N PRO A 54 -2.94 -0.08 7.43
CA PRO A 54 -4.35 -0.37 7.57
C PRO A 54 -5.14 0.22 6.40
N CYS A 55 -6.19 -0.48 5.96
CA CYS A 55 -7.09 -0.07 4.89
C CYS A 55 -8.50 -0.59 5.13
N PHE A 56 -9.50 0.21 4.82
CA PHE A 56 -10.90 -0.11 5.07
C PHE A 56 -11.68 -0.38 3.77
N GLY A 57 -12.40 -1.51 3.72
CA GLY A 57 -13.37 -1.83 2.68
C GLY A 57 -13.29 -3.27 2.15
N HIS A 58 -14.17 -3.59 1.20
CA HIS A 58 -14.20 -4.91 0.53
C HIS A 58 -13.32 -4.92 -0.71
N PHE A 59 -12.28 -5.73 -0.69
CA PHE A 59 -11.28 -5.82 -1.77
C PHE A 59 -11.44 -7.09 -2.60
N THR A 60 -11.20 -6.97 -3.90
CA THR A 60 -10.93 -8.09 -4.81
C THR A 60 -9.43 -8.13 -5.13
N GLY A 61 -8.93 -9.26 -5.63
CA GLY A 61 -7.52 -9.43 -5.92
C GLY A 61 -6.67 -9.26 -4.66
N LEU A 62 -6.90 -10.14 -3.68
CA LEU A 62 -6.30 -10.07 -2.35
C LEU A 62 -4.79 -10.34 -2.35
N SER A 63 -4.27 -11.01 -3.36
CA SER A 63 -2.83 -11.26 -3.51
C SER A 63 -2.50 -11.43 -4.98
N TYR A 64 -1.52 -10.68 -5.47
CA TYR A 64 -0.96 -10.84 -6.81
C TYR A 64 0.41 -10.16 -6.89
N GLU A 65 1.12 -10.39 -7.99
CA GLU A 65 2.36 -9.70 -8.32
C GLU A 65 2.14 -8.79 -9.52
N TYR A 66 2.78 -7.62 -9.50
CA TYR A 66 2.72 -6.64 -10.58
C TYR A 66 3.98 -5.78 -10.57
N ASN A 67 4.66 -5.68 -11.72
CA ASN A 67 5.86 -4.85 -11.93
C ASN A 67 6.98 -5.07 -10.89
N ASP A 68 7.26 -6.32 -10.52
CA ASP A 68 8.22 -6.67 -9.45
C ASP A 68 7.77 -6.25 -8.04
N TYR A 69 6.46 -6.11 -7.80
CA TYR A 69 5.90 -5.91 -6.47
C TYR A 69 4.91 -7.01 -6.10
N SER A 70 5.05 -7.53 -4.88
CA SER A 70 4.05 -8.34 -4.22
C SER A 70 3.01 -7.43 -3.56
N ILE A 71 1.76 -7.56 -4.01
CA ILE A 71 0.62 -6.77 -3.55
C ILE A 71 -0.33 -7.70 -2.82
N LYS A 72 -0.57 -7.42 -1.53
CA LYS A 72 -1.42 -8.23 -0.66
C LYS A 72 -2.37 -7.36 0.15
N VAL A 73 -3.63 -7.75 0.18
CA VAL A 73 -4.66 -7.22 1.06
C VAL A 73 -5.13 -8.34 1.98
N TYR A 74 -5.12 -8.10 3.28
CA TYR A 74 -5.57 -9.02 4.29
C TYR A 74 -6.92 -8.51 4.85
N PRO A 75 -8.07 -9.07 4.43
CA PRO A 75 -9.38 -8.55 4.81
C PRO A 75 -9.61 -8.62 6.32
N PHE A 76 -9.19 -9.72 6.97
CA PHE A 76 -9.42 -9.94 8.40
C PHE A 76 -8.62 -8.99 9.29
N SER A 77 -7.43 -8.58 8.85
CA SER A 77 -6.61 -7.61 9.59
C SER A 77 -6.72 -6.20 9.01
N GLU A 78 -7.55 -6.00 7.99
CA GLU A 78 -7.72 -4.75 7.27
C GLU A 78 -6.37 -4.13 6.87
N MET A 79 -5.45 -4.92 6.31
CA MET A 79 -4.09 -4.46 5.97
C MET A 79 -3.80 -4.55 4.47
N LEU A 80 -3.29 -3.46 3.90
CA LEU A 80 -2.64 -3.42 2.60
C LEU A 80 -1.12 -3.54 2.79
N ARG A 81 -0.49 -4.39 1.97
CA ARG A 81 0.95 -4.54 1.84
C ARG A 81 1.34 -4.46 0.36
N ILE A 82 2.26 -3.58 0.03
CA ILE A 82 2.85 -3.45 -1.30
C ILE A 82 4.35 -3.46 -1.09
N LYS A 83 5.04 -4.48 -1.57
CA LYS A 83 6.47 -4.65 -1.36
C LYS A 83 7.13 -5.03 -2.67
N HIS A 84 8.28 -4.43 -2.96
CA HIS A 84 9.13 -4.94 -4.03
C HIS A 84 9.51 -6.39 -3.74
N VAL A 85 9.58 -7.26 -4.75
CA VAL A 85 9.81 -8.71 -4.60
C VAL A 85 11.10 -9.03 -3.84
N SER A 86 12.14 -8.21 -4.01
CA SER A 86 13.41 -8.32 -3.27
C SER A 86 13.32 -7.97 -1.78
N ARG A 87 12.19 -7.42 -1.31
CA ARG A 87 11.97 -6.97 0.08
C ARG A 87 10.78 -7.67 0.74
N THR A 88 10.40 -8.85 0.25
CA THR A 88 9.22 -9.58 0.73
C THR A 88 9.35 -10.08 2.17
N SER A 89 10.59 -10.30 2.65
CA SER A 89 10.92 -10.74 4.01
C SER A 89 10.81 -9.66 5.09
N GLU A 90 10.75 -8.38 4.72
CA GLU A 90 10.63 -7.22 5.64
C GLU A 90 9.20 -6.84 5.97
#